data_AF-A0A6A6NBZ8-F1
#
_entry.id   AF-A0A6A6NBZ8-F1
#
_cell.length_a   1.000
_cell.length_b   1.000
_cell.length_c   1.000
_cell.angle_alpha   90.00
_cell.angle_beta   90.00
_cell.angle_gamma   90.00
#
_symmetry.space_group_name_H-M   'P 1'
#
loop_
_entity.id
_entity.type
_entity.pdbx_description
1 polymer ?
#
loop_
_entity_poly.entity_id
_entity_poly.type
_entity_poly.pdbx_seq_one_letter_code
_entity_poly.pdbx_strand_id
1 'polypeptide(L)'
;MNDIQEVEELFHFQKHWVKGEPVIVRDALEVTTHLSWEPMVMWRALCENVDPETRANMSEVKAIDCLASCEVEISTCQFFKGYTEGRRYENFWPEMLKLKDWPPSDKFEDLLPRHCDEFISALPFQEYSDPKAGILNLAVKFPPDLLKPDMGPKTYIAYGTTEELGRGTL
;
A
#
# COMPACT_ATOMS: atom_id res chain seq x y z
N MET A 1 -17.41 -22.88 15.03
CA MET A 1 -18.03 -23.01 13.68
C MET A 1 -17.22 -22.23 12.63
N ASN A 2 -16.40 -21.24 13.05
CA ASN A 2 -15.43 -20.53 12.20
C ASN A 2 -14.14 -21.33 11.91
N ASP A 3 -13.61 -22.02 12.92
CA ASP A 3 -12.27 -22.63 12.87
C ASP A 3 -12.12 -23.73 11.80
N ILE A 4 -13.21 -24.45 11.48
CA ILE A 4 -13.17 -25.51 10.45
C ILE A 4 -13.06 -24.88 9.06
N GLN A 5 -13.74 -23.76 8.82
CA GLN A 5 -13.70 -23.06 7.55
C GLN A 5 -12.33 -22.42 7.33
N GLU A 6 -11.76 -21.78 8.36
CA GLU A 6 -10.40 -21.21 8.30
C GLU A 6 -9.34 -22.29 7.96
N VAL A 7 -9.47 -23.48 8.54
CA VAL A 7 -8.58 -24.61 8.26
C VAL A 7 -8.75 -25.12 6.81
N GLU A 8 -9.98 -25.24 6.32
CA GLU A 8 -10.25 -25.64 4.93
C GLU A 8 -9.70 -24.62 3.92
N GLU A 9 -9.86 -23.33 4.18
CA GLU A 9 -9.31 -22.23 3.37
C GLU A 9 -7.77 -22.26 3.36
N LEU A 10 -7.14 -22.49 4.50
CA LEU A 10 -5.68 -22.63 4.60
C LEU A 10 -5.17 -23.83 3.81
N PHE A 11 -5.84 -24.98 3.88
CA PHE A 11 -5.47 -26.16 3.07
C PHE A 11 -5.63 -25.90 1.57
N HIS A 12 -6.69 -25.18 1.18
CA HIS A 12 -6.91 -24.81 -0.21
C HIS A 12 -5.79 -23.88 -0.71
N PHE A 13 -5.43 -22.86 0.08
CA PHE A 13 -4.30 -21.98 -0.19
C PHE A 13 -3.00 -22.79 -0.36
N GLN A 14 -2.66 -23.67 0.58
CA GLN A 14 -1.42 -24.45 0.54
C GLN A 14 -1.32 -25.34 -0.71
N LYS A 15 -2.44 -25.91 -1.17
CA LYS A 15 -2.50 -26.74 -2.39
C LYS A 15 -2.14 -25.95 -3.65
N HIS A 16 -2.51 -24.68 -3.72
CA HIS A 16 -2.16 -23.78 -4.83
C HIS A 16 -0.75 -23.19 -4.65
N TRP A 17 -0.41 -22.80 -3.42
CA TRP A 17 0.88 -22.20 -3.06
C TRP A 17 2.07 -23.10 -3.40
N VAL A 18 1.97 -24.41 -3.10
CA VAL A 18 3.05 -25.38 -3.40
C VAL A 18 3.33 -25.54 -4.90
N LYS A 19 2.37 -25.14 -5.76
CA LYS A 19 2.52 -25.19 -7.22
C LYS A 19 2.97 -23.86 -7.81
N GLY A 20 3.10 -22.81 -7.00
CA GLY A 20 3.36 -21.45 -7.47
C GLY A 20 2.17 -20.81 -8.18
N GLU A 21 0.94 -21.28 -7.92
CA GLU A 21 -0.27 -20.70 -8.50
C GLU A 21 -0.70 -19.45 -7.69
N PRO A 22 -1.06 -18.32 -8.35
CA PRO A 22 -1.51 -17.13 -7.65
C PRO A 22 -2.87 -17.36 -6.97
N VAL A 23 -3.06 -16.78 -5.79
CA VAL A 23 -4.29 -16.86 -5.01
C VAL A 23 -4.83 -15.46 -4.75
N ILE A 24 -6.13 -15.27 -4.95
CA ILE A 24 -6.84 -14.01 -4.66
C ILE A 24 -7.75 -14.25 -3.47
N VAL A 25 -7.52 -13.50 -2.39
CA VAL A 25 -8.45 -13.42 -1.25
C VAL A 25 -9.23 -12.14 -1.39
N ARG A 26 -10.55 -12.25 -1.39
CA ARG A 26 -11.46 -11.11 -1.50
C ARG A 26 -11.80 -10.60 -0.11
N ASP A 27 -12.25 -9.35 -0.04
CA ASP A 27 -12.88 -8.79 1.15
C ASP A 27 -11.98 -8.77 2.41
N ALA A 28 -10.66 -8.70 2.23
CA ALA A 28 -9.66 -8.73 3.31
C ALA A 28 -9.80 -7.58 4.34
N LEU A 29 -10.47 -6.49 3.97
CA LEU A 29 -10.73 -5.34 4.85
C LEU A 29 -12.05 -5.45 5.64
N GLU A 30 -12.92 -6.43 5.34
CA GLU A 30 -14.18 -6.59 6.08
C GLU A 30 -13.96 -7.00 7.54
N VAL A 31 -12.81 -7.63 7.82
CA VAL A 31 -12.45 -8.15 9.15
C VAL A 31 -11.72 -7.12 10.02
N THR A 32 -11.37 -5.95 9.49
CA THR A 32 -10.56 -4.96 10.19
C THR A 32 -11.34 -3.79 10.77
N THR A 33 -10.65 -2.89 11.47
CA THR A 33 -11.27 -1.67 11.99
C THR A 33 -11.77 -0.77 10.85
N HIS A 34 -12.60 0.22 11.16
CA HIS A 34 -13.16 1.13 10.15
C HIS A 34 -12.22 2.31 9.84
N LEU A 35 -10.89 2.10 9.80
CA LEU A 35 -10.00 3.17 9.35
C LEU A 35 -10.23 3.42 7.86
N SER A 36 -10.15 4.69 7.47
CA SER A 36 -10.22 5.06 6.06
C SER A 36 -8.83 4.98 5.43
N TRP A 37 -8.78 4.25 4.31
CA TRP A 37 -7.64 4.14 3.41
C TRP A 37 -7.69 5.16 2.26
N GLU A 38 -8.62 6.12 2.33
CA GLU A 38 -8.69 7.18 1.33
C GLU A 38 -7.41 8.03 1.36
N PRO A 39 -6.77 8.32 0.20
CA PRO A 39 -5.46 8.98 0.17
C PRO A 39 -5.36 10.28 0.96
N MET A 40 -6.39 11.13 0.92
CA MET A 40 -6.43 12.37 1.70
C MET A 40 -6.54 12.13 3.21
N VAL A 41 -7.20 11.05 3.64
CA VAL A 41 -7.27 10.68 5.06
C VAL A 41 -5.93 10.13 5.52
N MET A 42 -5.32 9.23 4.74
CA MET A 42 -3.97 8.73 5.04
C MET A 42 -2.94 9.87 5.09
N TRP A 43 -3.03 10.83 4.18
CA TRP A 43 -2.18 12.03 4.17
C TRP A 43 -2.31 12.86 5.46
N ARG A 44 -3.54 13.08 5.93
CA ARG A 44 -3.79 13.80 7.19
C ARG A 44 -3.23 13.05 8.39
N ALA A 45 -3.48 11.73 8.46
CA ALA A 45 -2.94 10.89 9.52
C ALA A 45 -1.41 10.92 9.55
N LEU A 46 -0.75 10.92 8.38
CA LEU A 46 0.69 11.08 8.29
C LEU A 46 1.13 12.44 8.85
N CYS A 47 0.48 13.54 8.44
CA CYS A 47 0.79 14.89 8.89
C CYS A 47 0.64 15.11 10.41
N GLU A 48 -0.16 14.28 11.09
CA GLU A 48 -0.35 14.31 12.54
C GLU A 48 0.81 13.64 13.29
N ASN A 49 1.55 12.73 12.65
CA ASN A 49 2.64 11.96 13.26
C ASN A 49 4.04 12.51 12.97
N VAL A 50 4.15 13.57 12.15
CA VAL A 50 5.44 14.22 11.84
C VAL A 50 5.55 15.61 12.49
N ASP A 51 6.77 16.03 12.77
CA ASP A 51 7.03 17.36 13.32
C ASP A 51 6.69 18.47 12.31
N PRO A 52 6.47 19.72 12.76
CA PRO A 52 6.07 20.82 11.89
C PRO A 52 7.05 21.15 10.75
N GLU A 53 8.35 20.94 10.95
CA GLU A 53 9.39 21.21 9.93
C GLU A 53 9.31 20.16 8.82
N THR A 54 9.28 18.87 9.21
CA THR A 54 9.06 17.76 8.26
C THR A 54 7.75 17.94 7.51
N ARG A 55 6.66 18.30 8.19
CA ARG A 55 5.37 18.55 7.54
C ARG A 55 5.42 19.68 6.51
N ALA A 56 6.14 20.76 6.80
CA ALA A 56 6.29 21.89 5.87
C ALA A 56 7.04 21.47 4.60
N ASN A 57 8.04 20.59 4.74
CA ASN A 57 8.81 20.04 3.64
C ASN A 57 8.01 19.08 2.75
N MET A 58 6.85 18.57 3.21
CA MET A 58 5.98 17.70 2.42
C MET A 58 4.83 18.46 1.74
N SER A 59 5.00 19.75 1.51
CA SER A 59 4.06 20.57 0.72
C SER A 59 4.06 20.22 -0.76
N GLU A 60 5.16 19.64 -1.24
CA GLU A 60 5.34 19.08 -2.58
C GLU A 60 5.71 17.60 -2.48
N VAL A 61 5.30 16.83 -3.48
CA VAL A 61 5.61 15.41 -3.62
C VAL A 61 6.16 15.15 -5.02
N LYS A 62 7.05 14.15 -5.08
CA LYS A 62 7.52 13.60 -6.33
C LYS A 62 6.53 12.57 -6.84
N ALA A 63 6.17 12.69 -8.10
CA ALA A 63 5.35 11.72 -8.79
C ALA A 63 6.03 11.30 -10.09
N ILE A 64 5.67 10.12 -10.58
CA ILE A 64 6.02 9.65 -11.92
C ILE A 64 4.81 9.89 -12.80
N ASP A 65 5.02 10.68 -13.86
CA ASP A 65 4.11 10.70 -14.99
C ASP A 65 4.30 9.41 -15.80
N CYS A 66 3.31 8.54 -15.72
CA CYS A 66 3.34 7.21 -16.30
C CYS A 66 3.25 7.22 -17.84
N LEU A 67 2.64 8.26 -18.42
CA LEU A 67 2.54 8.39 -19.88
C LEU A 67 3.76 9.06 -20.48
N ALA A 68 4.33 10.06 -19.79
CA ALA A 68 5.56 10.72 -20.21
C ALA A 68 6.83 9.99 -19.75
N SER A 69 6.71 9.02 -18.83
CA SER A 69 7.82 8.29 -18.20
C SER A 69 8.87 9.20 -17.57
N CYS A 70 8.44 10.26 -16.88
CA CYS A 70 9.32 11.22 -16.22
C CYS A 70 8.89 11.51 -14.78
N GLU A 71 9.85 11.97 -13.96
CA GLU A 71 9.56 12.48 -12.62
C GLU A 71 9.05 13.92 -12.73
N VAL A 72 7.99 14.22 -11.98
CA VAL A 72 7.40 15.54 -11.84
C VAL A 72 7.27 15.89 -10.37
N GLU A 73 7.38 17.18 -10.07
CA GLU A 73 7.10 17.73 -8.74
C GLU A 73 5.74 18.42 -8.77
N ILE A 74 4.90 18.09 -7.81
CA ILE A 74 3.52 18.58 -7.74
C ILE A 74 3.17 18.84 -6.29
N SER A 75 2.41 19.91 -6.03
CA SER A 75 1.94 20.16 -4.67
C SER A 75 1.08 18.99 -4.18
N THR A 76 1.27 18.60 -2.92
CA THR A 76 0.58 17.45 -2.34
C THR A 76 -0.94 17.59 -2.42
N CYS A 77 -1.44 18.81 -2.23
CA CYS A 77 -2.85 19.13 -2.37
C CYS A 77 -3.36 18.93 -3.81
N GLN A 78 -2.62 19.39 -4.82
CA GLN A 78 -2.99 19.18 -6.22
C GLN A 78 -2.91 17.71 -6.62
N PHE A 79 -1.93 16.97 -6.11
CA PHE A 79 -1.82 15.54 -6.37
C PHE A 79 -3.07 14.80 -5.87
N PHE A 80 -3.43 14.95 -4.59
CA PHE A 80 -4.57 14.23 -4.04
C PHE A 80 -5.92 14.73 -4.55
N LYS A 81 -6.05 16.03 -4.84
CA LYS A 81 -7.24 16.56 -5.53
C LYS A 81 -7.38 15.91 -6.91
N GLY A 82 -6.27 15.80 -7.64
CA GLY A 82 -6.22 15.14 -8.95
C GLY A 82 -6.50 13.65 -8.91
N TYR A 83 -6.15 12.96 -7.81
CA TYR A 83 -6.51 11.55 -7.60
C TYR A 83 -8.02 11.34 -7.59
N THR A 84 -8.76 12.24 -6.92
CA THR A 84 -10.22 12.13 -6.78
C THR A 84 -10.97 12.70 -7.99
N GLU A 85 -10.53 13.85 -8.52
CA GLU A 85 -11.27 14.58 -9.56
C GLU A 85 -10.77 14.28 -11.00
N GLY A 86 -9.59 13.67 -11.12
CA GLY A 86 -8.88 13.52 -12.39
C GLY A 86 -8.10 14.77 -12.79
N ARG A 87 -7.08 14.58 -13.64
CA ARG A 87 -6.27 15.64 -14.23
C ARG A 87 -6.02 15.35 -15.71
N ARG A 88 -5.78 16.39 -16.51
CA ARG A 88 -5.54 16.28 -17.95
C ARG A 88 -4.47 17.26 -18.39
N TYR A 89 -3.66 16.85 -19.36
CA TYR A 89 -2.78 17.76 -20.08
C TYR A 89 -3.60 18.74 -20.95
N GLU A 90 -2.91 19.73 -21.51
CA GLU A 90 -3.49 20.69 -22.45
C GLU A 90 -4.07 20.02 -23.71
N ASN A 91 -3.54 18.86 -24.11
CA ASN A 91 -4.03 18.08 -25.24
C ASN A 91 -5.24 17.18 -24.89
N PHE A 92 -5.83 17.37 -23.71
CA PHE A 92 -6.99 16.63 -23.17
C PHE A 92 -6.75 15.17 -22.82
N TRP A 93 -5.54 14.63 -22.97
CA TRP A 93 -5.20 13.32 -22.44
C TRP A 93 -5.15 13.35 -20.91
N PRO A 94 -5.57 12.27 -20.22
CA PRO A 94 -5.46 12.20 -18.76
C PRO A 94 -3.99 12.20 -18.34
N GLU A 95 -3.67 12.97 -17.30
CA GLU A 95 -2.39 12.80 -16.61
C GLU A 95 -2.47 11.50 -15.79
N MET A 96 -1.43 10.68 -15.84
CA MET A 96 -1.36 9.42 -15.08
C MET A 96 -0.21 9.49 -14.08
N LEU A 97 -0.47 10.09 -12.92
CA LEU A 97 0.56 10.31 -11.90
C LEU A 97 0.57 9.20 -10.85
N LYS A 98 1.76 8.70 -10.51
CA LYS A 98 2.00 7.76 -9.40
C LYS A 98 2.92 8.40 -8.38
N LEU A 99 2.56 8.41 -7.09
CA LEU A 99 3.48 8.88 -6.05
C LEU A 99 4.74 8.04 -6.05
N LYS A 100 5.87 8.74 -5.97
CA LYS A 100 7.18 8.13 -5.82
C LYS A 100 7.56 8.13 -4.33
N ASP A 101 8.03 6.97 -3.86
CA ASP A 101 8.61 6.78 -2.53
C ASP A 101 7.72 7.37 -1.41
N TRP A 102 6.42 7.02 -1.42
CA TRP A 102 5.45 7.47 -0.41
C TRP A 102 5.03 6.30 0.50
N PRO A 103 5.03 6.49 1.83
CA PRO A 103 5.52 7.66 2.54
C PRO A 103 7.06 7.82 2.43
N PRO A 104 7.61 9.02 2.66
CA PRO A 104 9.04 9.35 2.40
C PRO A 104 10.04 8.64 3.31
N SER A 105 9.59 7.74 4.18
CA SER A 105 10.40 6.92 5.07
C SER A 105 10.07 5.45 4.85
N ASP A 106 11.09 4.60 4.90
CA ASP A 106 10.96 3.14 4.84
C ASP A 106 10.20 2.57 6.06
N LYS A 107 9.93 3.40 7.07
CA LYS A 107 9.21 3.00 8.29
C LYS A 107 7.77 3.50 8.27
N PHE A 108 6.94 2.78 7.51
CA PHE A 108 5.50 3.01 7.47
C PHE A 108 4.86 3.01 8.88
N GLU A 109 5.33 2.15 9.78
CA GLU A 109 4.85 2.05 11.15
C GLU A 109 5.10 3.31 11.99
N ASP A 110 6.16 4.06 11.73
CA ASP A 110 6.45 5.30 12.46
C ASP A 110 5.51 6.43 12.02
N LEU A 111 5.15 6.46 10.73
CA LEU A 111 4.36 7.53 10.12
C LEU A 111 2.85 7.28 10.19
N LEU A 112 2.43 6.01 10.11
CA LEU A 112 1.05 5.58 10.08
C LEU A 112 0.84 4.33 10.96
N PRO A 113 1.10 4.41 12.29
CA PRO A 113 1.10 3.24 13.18
C PRO A 113 -0.25 2.52 13.19
N ARG A 114 -1.36 3.26 13.22
CA ARG A 114 -2.71 2.67 13.25
C ARG A 114 -3.04 1.92 11.95
N HIS A 115 -2.70 2.50 10.80
CA HIS A 115 -2.86 1.83 9.52
C HIS A 115 -1.92 0.64 9.40
N CYS A 116 -0.71 0.69 9.98
CA CYS A 116 0.21 -0.44 9.98
C CYS A 116 -0.37 -1.64 10.74
N ASP A 117 -0.89 -1.40 11.96
CA ASP A 117 -1.53 -2.44 12.76
C ASP A 117 -2.76 -3.02 12.05
N GLU A 118 -3.59 -2.17 11.46
CA GLU A 118 -4.76 -2.61 10.70
C GLU A 118 -4.36 -3.43 9.47
N PHE A 119 -3.40 -2.96 8.68
CA PHE A 119 -2.88 -3.68 7.51
C PHE A 119 -2.37 -5.06 7.89
N ILE A 120 -1.55 -5.17 8.94
CA ILE A 120 -1.03 -6.46 9.41
C ILE A 120 -2.19 -7.36 9.82
N SER A 121 -3.18 -6.86 10.58
CA SER A 121 -4.35 -7.65 10.98
C SER A 121 -5.24 -8.09 9.82
N ALA A 122 -5.27 -7.32 8.71
CA ALA A 122 -6.03 -7.61 7.50
C ALA A 122 -5.40 -8.71 6.64
N LEU A 123 -4.11 -9.03 6.85
CA LEU A 123 -3.42 -9.98 5.98
C LEU A 123 -4.09 -11.36 6.03
N PRO A 124 -4.44 -11.96 4.88
CA PRO A 124 -4.96 -13.30 4.86
C PRO A 124 -3.85 -14.32 5.19
N PHE A 125 -4.23 -15.47 5.72
CA PHE A 125 -3.30 -16.56 6.07
C PHE A 125 -2.15 -16.08 6.98
N GLN A 126 -2.50 -15.52 8.14
CA GLN A 126 -1.57 -14.92 9.11
C GLN A 126 -0.40 -15.85 9.48
N GLU A 127 -0.58 -17.18 9.41
CA GLU A 127 0.49 -18.15 9.61
C GLU A 127 1.66 -17.93 8.63
N TYR A 128 1.37 -17.47 7.41
CA TYR A 128 2.33 -17.19 6.35
C TYR A 128 2.64 -15.70 6.20
N SER A 129 1.66 -14.83 6.41
CA SER A 129 1.75 -13.40 6.05
C SER A 129 2.15 -12.50 7.21
N ASP A 130 1.87 -12.86 8.46
CA ASP A 130 2.20 -12.03 9.63
C ASP A 130 3.73 -11.85 9.74
N PRO A 131 4.26 -10.61 9.68
CA PRO A 131 5.69 -10.33 9.73
C PRO A 131 6.30 -10.39 11.15
N LYS A 132 5.46 -10.53 12.18
CA LYS A 132 5.80 -10.56 13.61
C LYS A 132 5.55 -11.95 14.21
N ALA A 133 4.40 -12.57 13.97
CA ALA A 133 3.98 -13.81 14.63
C ALA A 133 3.76 -15.01 13.70
N GLY A 134 3.91 -14.85 12.38
CA GLY A 134 3.63 -15.90 11.39
C GLY A 134 4.48 -17.16 11.60
N ILE A 135 3.86 -18.26 12.03
CA ILE A 135 4.60 -19.48 12.38
C ILE A 135 5.25 -20.16 11.17
N LEU A 136 4.67 -20.01 9.98
CA LEU A 136 5.16 -20.51 8.70
C LEU A 136 5.86 -19.41 7.87
N ASN A 137 5.87 -18.17 8.35
CA ASN A 137 6.63 -17.09 7.75
C ASN A 137 8.12 -17.20 8.11
N LEU A 138 8.94 -17.70 7.20
CA LEU A 138 10.38 -17.87 7.44
C LEU A 138 11.09 -16.56 7.79
N ALA A 139 10.59 -15.40 7.32
CA ALA A 139 11.19 -14.11 7.60
C ALA A 139 11.21 -13.79 9.12
N VAL A 140 10.23 -14.29 9.90
CA VAL A 140 10.18 -14.06 11.35
C VAL A 140 11.18 -14.91 12.13
N LYS A 141 11.76 -15.94 11.49
CA LYS A 141 12.73 -16.86 12.10
C LYS A 141 14.18 -16.45 11.86
N PHE A 142 14.42 -15.37 11.12
CA PHE A 142 15.78 -14.85 10.92
C PHE A 142 16.36 -14.34 12.24
N PRO A 143 17.63 -14.68 12.56
CA PRO A 143 18.33 -14.10 13.70
C PRO A 143 18.39 -12.57 13.60
N PRO A 144 18.38 -11.83 14.73
CA PRO A 144 18.50 -10.37 14.73
C PRO A 144 19.76 -9.84 14.04
N ASP A 145 20.83 -10.64 14.03
CA ASP A 145 22.13 -10.28 13.48
C ASP A 145 22.22 -10.45 11.94
N LEU A 146 21.19 -11.02 11.30
CA LEU A 146 21.08 -11.08 9.85
C LEU A 146 20.25 -9.92 9.33
N LEU A 147 20.66 -9.38 8.17
CA LEU A 147 19.87 -8.42 7.40
C LEU A 147 18.54 -9.08 7.01
N LYS A 148 17.48 -8.74 7.74
CA LYS A 148 16.12 -9.14 7.41
C LYS A 148 15.67 -8.35 6.16
N PRO A 149 15.01 -8.99 5.19
CA PRO A 149 14.35 -8.24 4.12
C PRO A 149 13.35 -7.24 4.71
N ASP A 150 13.16 -6.12 4.04
CA ASP A 150 12.11 -5.18 4.39
C ASP A 150 10.74 -5.86 4.19
N MET A 151 10.10 -6.17 5.32
CA MET A 151 8.78 -6.82 5.38
C MET A 151 7.69 -5.81 5.80
N GLY A 152 8.02 -4.52 5.85
CA GLY A 152 7.07 -3.47 6.20
C GLY A 152 6.04 -3.25 5.09
N PRO A 153 4.85 -2.73 5.43
CA PRO A 153 3.88 -2.32 4.42
C PRO A 153 4.48 -1.24 3.50
N LYS A 154 4.22 -1.37 2.19
CA LYS A 154 4.53 -0.34 1.19
C LYS A 154 3.24 0.20 0.60
N THR A 155 3.17 1.51 0.40
CA THR A 155 2.00 2.15 -0.17
C THR A 155 2.25 2.56 -1.61
N TYR A 156 1.23 2.37 -2.45
CA TYR A 156 1.24 2.75 -3.85
C TYR A 156 -0.04 3.54 -4.14
N ILE A 157 0.08 4.84 -4.42
CA ILE A 157 -1.03 5.71 -4.77
C ILE A 157 -0.78 6.23 -6.18
N ALA A 158 -1.68 5.91 -7.10
CA ALA A 158 -1.58 6.30 -8.50
C ALA A 158 -2.96 6.63 -9.07
N TYR A 159 -2.98 7.51 -10.06
CA TYR A 159 -4.20 7.80 -10.80
C TYR A 159 -4.61 6.59 -11.62
N GLY A 160 -5.92 6.38 -11.73
CA GLY A 160 -6.51 5.33 -12.55
C GLY A 160 -7.48 5.91 -13.58
N THR A 161 -7.75 5.13 -14.61
CA THR A 161 -8.81 5.40 -15.58
C THR A 161 -9.84 4.28 -15.53
N THR A 162 -11.10 4.59 -15.80
CA THR A 162 -12.18 3.59 -15.88
C THR A 162 -12.01 2.63 -17.06
N GLU A 163 -11.33 3.09 -18.11
CA GLU A 163 -11.03 2.32 -19.30
C GLU A 163 -9.52 2.14 -19.42
N GLU A 164 -9.09 0.92 -19.73
CA GLU A 164 -7.70 0.61 -20.05
C GLU A 164 -7.32 1.31 -21.37
N LEU A 165 -6.43 2.29 -21.30
CA LEU A 165 -6.00 3.04 -22.49
C LEU A 165 -4.94 2.29 -23.34
N GLY A 166 -4.66 1.02 -23.01
CA GLY A 166 -3.60 0.22 -23.64
C GLY A 166 -2.19 0.81 -23.44
N ARG A 167 -2.06 1.79 -22.55
CA ARG A 167 -0.86 2.56 -22.20
C ARG A 167 -0.84 2.83 -20.69
N GLY A 168 -1.24 1.84 -19.90
CA GLY A 168 -1.27 1.88 -18.44
C GLY A 168 -0.04 1.23 -17.81
N THR A 169 0.33 1.74 -16.63
CA THR A 169 1.40 1.27 -15.76
C THR A 169 1.24 -0.20 -15.34
N LEU A 170 2.33 -0.96 -15.47
CA LEU A 170 2.60 -2.11 -14.61
C LEU A 170 3.04 -1.64 -13.21
#